data_AF-A0A090QXG6-F1
#
_entry.id   AF-A0A090QXG6-F1
#
_cell.length_a   1.000
_cell.length_b   1.000
_cell.length_c   1.000
_cell.angle_alpha   90.00
_cell.angle_beta   90.00
_cell.angle_gamma   90.00
#
_symmetry.space_group_name_H-M   'P 1'
#
loop_
_entity.id
_entity.type
_entity.pdbx_description
1 polymer ?
#
loop_
_entity_poly.entity_id
_entity_poly.type
_entity_poly.pdbx_seq_one_letter_code
_entity_poly.pdbx_strand_id
1 'polypeptide(L)' 'MVPGVFAFKAMIALVEINHRGFTPELWAMLMDNLLKAVFIIASLAIGLAMPGLLFYRRRSVV' A
#
# COMPACT_ATOMS: atom_id res chain seq x y z
N MET A 1 -12.64 -0.25 6.64
CA MET A 1 -11.32 -0.86 6.91
C MET A 1 -10.27 0.22 6.72
N VAL A 2 -9.33 0.38 7.66
CA VAL A 2 -8.25 1.37 7.55
C VAL A 2 -7.10 0.77 6.73
N PRO A 3 -6.63 1.40 5.63
CA PRO A 3 -5.62 0.83 4.72
C PRO A 3 -4.34 0.34 5.41
N GLY A 4 -3.91 1.05 6.47
CA GLY A 4 -2.71 0.72 7.24
C GLY A 4 -2.74 -0.67 7.90
N VAL A 5 -3.92 -1.26 8.10
CA VAL A 5 -4.04 -2.61 8.69
C VAL A 5 -3.40 -3.68 7.80
N PHE A 6 -3.50 -3.55 6.47
CA PHE A 6 -2.87 -4.51 5.54
C PHE A 6 -1.35 -4.39 5.58
N ALA A 7 -0.82 -3.16 5.58
CA ALA A 7 0.61 -2.93 5.70
C ALA A 7 1.17 -3.48 7.03
N PHE A 8 0.44 -3.27 8.13
CA PHE A 8 0.83 -3.78 9.45
C PHE A 8 0.83 -5.31 9.50
N LYS A 9 -0.19 -5.97 8.93
CA LYS A 9 -0.24 -7.44 8.84
C LYS A 9 0.91 -8.00 8.00
N ALA A 10 1.23 -7.36 6.87
CA ALA A 10 2.39 -7.73 6.07
C ALA A 10 3.70 -7.59 6.87
N MET A 11 3.86 -6.50 7.63
CA MET A 11 5.03 -6.28 8.48
C MET A 11 5.17 -7.36 9.57
N ILE A 12 4.08 -7.72 10.24
CA ILE A 12 4.10 -8.81 11.23
C ILE A 12 4.53 -10.13 10.58
N ALA A 13 3.92 -10.49 9.44
CA ALA A 13 4.27 -11.73 8.73
C ALA A 13 5.74 -11.77 8.33
N LEU A 14 6.31 -10.63 7.90
CA LEU A 14 7.74 -10.51 7.58
C LEU A 14 8.64 -10.72 8.80
N VAL A 15 8.31 -10.09 9.92
CA VAL A 15 9.06 -10.25 11.18
C VAL A 15 8.96 -11.69 11.67
N GLU A 16 7.80 -12.31 11.51
CA GLU A 16 7.56 -13.68 11.97
C GLU A 16 8.28 -14.71 11.10
N ILE A 17 8.41 -14.47 9.78
CA ILE A 17 9.30 -15.24 8.90
C ILE A 17 10.75 -15.10 9.35
N ASN A 18 11.19 -13.90 9.75
CA ASN A 18 12.56 -13.68 10.22
C ASN A 18 12.83 -14.37 11.56
N HIS A 19 11.87 -14.36 12.49
CA HIS A 19 12.02 -14.94 13.83
C HIS A 19 11.79 -16.45 13.89
N ARG A 20 10.76 -16.98 13.22
CA ARG A 20 10.33 -18.38 13.32
C ARG A 20 10.75 -19.22 12.11
N GLY A 21 11.31 -18.58 11.09
CA GLY A 21 11.66 -19.23 9.83
C GLY A 21 10.53 -19.15 8.81
N PHE A 22 10.86 -19.59 7.60
CA PHE A 22 9.94 -19.54 6.47
C PHE A 22 8.87 -20.63 6.58
N THR A 23 7.59 -20.24 6.43
CA THR A 23 6.50 -21.18 6.15
C THR A 23 5.64 -20.70 4.99
N PRO A 24 5.03 -21.61 4.20
CA PRO A 24 4.16 -21.24 3.08
C PRO A 24 2.97 -20.35 3.50
N GLU A 25 2.41 -20.57 4.69
CA GLU A 25 1.26 -19.84 5.20
C GLU A 25 1.62 -18.40 5.56
N LEU A 26 2.77 -18.22 6.22
CA LEU A 26 3.33 -16.90 6.54
C LEU A 26 3.69 -16.14 5.27
N TRP A 27 4.25 -16.82 4.27
CA TRP A 27 4.57 -16.23 2.98
C TRP A 27 3.31 -15.80 2.22
N ALA A 28 2.28 -16.64 2.18
CA ALA A 28 0.99 -16.29 1.59
C ALA A 28 0.35 -15.09 2.29
N MET A 29 0.38 -15.07 3.63
CA MET A 29 -0.11 -13.94 4.42
C MET A 29 0.66 -12.65 4.12
N LEU A 30 1.99 -12.72 4.02
CA LEU A 30 2.83 -11.59 3.66
C LEU A 30 2.44 -11.06 2.28
N MET A 31 2.43 -11.92 1.25
CA MET A 31 2.17 -11.53 -0.14
C MET A 31 0.77 -10.96 -0.36
N ASP A 32 -0.28 -11.59 0.21
CA ASP A 32 -1.67 -11.13 0.06
C ASP A 32 -1.87 -9.73 0.68
N ASN A 33 -1.35 -9.54 1.90
CA ASN A 33 -1.47 -8.26 2.58
C ASN A 33 -0.58 -7.18 1.96
N LEU A 34 0.62 -7.55 1.48
CA LEU A 34 1.54 -6.63 0.80
C LEU A 34 0.92 -6.12 -0.51
N LEU A 35 0.42 -7.01 -1.37
CA LEU A 35 -0.21 -6.61 -2.63
C LEU A 35 -1.41 -5.68 -2.38
N LYS A 36 -2.30 -6.06 -1.45
CA LYS A 36 -3.46 -5.22 -1.08
C LYS A 36 -3.01 -3.84 -0.61
N ALA A 37 -2.01 -3.78 0.27
CA ALA A 37 -1.49 -2.52 0.78
C ALA A 37 -0.92 -1.63 -0.34
N VAL A 38 -0.07 -2.18 -1.21
CA VAL A 38 0.55 -1.44 -2.31
C VAL A 38 -0.51 -0.91 -3.28
N PHE A 39 -1.48 -1.74 -3.69
CA PHE A 39 -2.54 -1.31 -4.61
C PHE A 39 -3.44 -0.23 -4.00
N ILE A 40 -3.81 -0.35 -2.72
CA ILE A 40 -4.63 0.66 -2.06
C ILE A 40 -3.86 1.98 -1.95
N ILE A 41 -2.60 1.95 -1.51
CA ILE A 41 -1.76 3.15 -1.38
C ILE A 41 -1.53 3.80 -2.74
N ALA A 42 -1.20 3.02 -3.77
CA ALA A 42 -1.01 3.52 -5.13
C ALA A 42 -2.30 4.16 -5.66
N SER A 43 -3.45 3.51 -5.48
CA SER A 43 -4.74 4.04 -5.92
C SER A 43 -5.13 5.32 -5.18
N LEU A 44 -4.85 5.40 -3.87
CA LEU A 44 -5.08 6.61 -3.08
C LEU A 44 -4.12 7.74 -3.49
N ALA A 45 -2.84 7.44 -3.69
CA ALA A 45 -1.86 8.43 -4.12
C ALA A 45 -2.24 9.01 -5.50
N ILE A 46 -2.61 8.15 -6.46
CA ILE A 46 -3.06 8.57 -7.79
C ILE A 46 -4.38 9.35 -7.69
N GLY A 47 -5.36 8.82 -6.97
CA GLY A 47 -6.69 9.43 -6.82
C GLY A 47 -6.65 10.79 -6.12
N LEU A 48 -5.74 10.98 -5.16
CA LEU A 48 -5.55 12.26 -4.47
C LEU A 48 -4.69 13.25 -5.26
N ALA A 49 -3.70 12.77 -6.02
CA ALA A 49 -2.84 13.62 -6.83
C ALA A 49 -3.53 14.12 -8.12
N MET A 50 -4.44 13.33 -8.70
CA MET A 50 -5.14 13.67 -9.95
C MET A 50 -5.89 15.02 -9.91
N PRO A 51 -6.68 15.34 -8.88
CA PRO A 51 -7.37 16.63 -8.78
C PRO A 51 -6.42 17.83 -8.78
N GLY A 52 -5.27 17.73 -8.10
CA GLY A 52 -4.27 18.79 -8.07
C GLY A 52 -3.65 19.04 -9.45
N LEU A 53 -3.43 17.99 -10.24
CA LEU A 53 -2.95 18.11 -11.62
C LEU A 53 -4.01 18.63 -12.59
N LEU A 54 -5.27 18.19 -12.45
CA LEU A 54 -6.35 18.50 -13.37
C LEU A 54 -6.98 19.88 -13.14
N PHE A 55 -7.21 20.28 -11.88
CA PHE A 55 -7.96 21.50 -11.56
C PHE A 55 -7.06 22.73 -11.34
N TYR A 56 -5.79 22.55 -10.94
CA TYR A 56 -4.90 23.68 -10.64
C TYR A 56 -4.16 24.27 -11.86
N ARG A 57 -4.34 23.70 -13.07
CA ARG A 57 -3.80 24.24 -14.32
C ARG A 57 -4.63 25.41 -14.90
N ARG A 58 -5.13 26.32 -14.04
CA ARG A 58 -5.91 27.52 -14.45
C ARG A 58 -5.30 28.87 -14.02
N ARG A 59 -3.97 28.97 -13.88
CA ARG A 59 -3.32 30.26 -14.16
C ARG A 59 -2.63 30.12 -15.50
N SER A 60 -3.14 30.83 -16.51
CA SER A 60 -2.32 31.13 -17.67
C SER A 60 -1.10 31.88 -17.14
N VAL A 61 0.07 31.25 -17.27
CA VAL A 61 1.30 32.02 -17.31
C VAL A 61 1.30 32.56 -18.73
N VAL A 62 1.18 33.89 -18.84
CA VAL A 62 0.91 34.71 -20.04
C VAL A 62 -0.57 34.88 -20.38
#